data_AF-A0A961P0M0-F1
#
_entry.id   AF-A0A961P0M0-F1
#
_cell.length_a   1.000
_cell.length_b   1.000
_cell.length_c   1.000
_cell.angle_alpha   90.00
_cell.angle_beta   90.00
_cell.angle_gamma   90.00
#
_symmetry.space_group_name_H-M   'P 1'
#
loop_
_entity.id
_entity.type
_entity.pdbx_description
1 polymer ?
#
loop_
_entity_poly.entity_id
_entity_poly.type
_entity_poly.pdbx_seq_one_letter_code
_entity_poly.pdbx_strand_id
1 'polypeptide(L)'
;QQQHGVDFIIDTLRSHPEGTVTLCPLGPLTNIATALQRAPDIAGRIQEIVLMGGAYFEVGNITPAAEFNIYVDPQAADIVFRSGVPLVVMPLDVTHKALVTKPRNDAFRALGTRVGTAVAQMTDFFERFDKEKYGSNGAPLHDPCVTAYLIRPELFTGRHINVTIETTSELTLGMTVADWWRVTQRPANAMFMGGIDADGFFGLLTERLARL
;
A
#
# COMPACT_ATOMS: atom_id res chain seq x y z
N GLN A 1 11.51 -17.10 -13.68
CA GLN A 1 10.99 -18.04 -12.65
C GLN A 1 9.85 -18.84 -13.26
N GLN A 2 9.72 -20.15 -12.99
CA GLN A 2 8.60 -20.99 -13.48
C GLN A 2 7.50 -21.27 -12.43
N GLN A 3 7.80 -21.18 -11.13
CA GLN A 3 6.82 -21.42 -10.06
C GLN A 3 5.71 -20.35 -10.04
N HIS A 4 4.47 -20.78 -9.80
CA HIS A 4 3.33 -19.88 -9.67
C HIS A 4 3.43 -19.05 -8.38
N GLY A 5 3.05 -17.77 -8.43
CA GLY A 5 3.22 -16.84 -7.30
C GLY A 5 2.51 -17.28 -6.02
N VAL A 6 1.31 -17.85 -6.14
CA VAL A 6 0.56 -18.40 -5.00
C VAL A 6 1.32 -19.53 -4.31
N ASP A 7 1.88 -20.48 -5.08
CA ASP A 7 2.61 -21.61 -4.51
C ASP A 7 3.90 -21.11 -3.84
N PHE A 8 4.58 -20.14 -4.45
CA PHE A 8 5.75 -19.50 -3.85
C PHE A 8 5.44 -18.85 -2.49
N ILE A 9 4.30 -18.15 -2.36
CA ILE A 9 3.88 -17.54 -1.09
C ILE A 9 3.66 -18.63 -0.02
N ILE A 10 2.92 -19.68 -0.35
CA ILE A 10 2.61 -20.78 0.57
C ILE A 10 3.89 -21.47 1.04
N ASP A 11 4.76 -21.84 0.09
CA ASP A 11 6.01 -22.54 0.39
C ASP A 11 6.96 -21.68 1.20
N THR A 12 7.05 -20.38 0.91
CA THR A 12 7.86 -19.43 1.69
C THR A 12 7.38 -19.35 3.13
N LEU A 13 6.07 -19.19 3.35
CA LEU A 13 5.50 -19.08 4.70
C LEU A 13 5.65 -20.37 5.51
N ARG A 14 5.61 -21.54 4.86
CA ARG A 14 5.82 -22.83 5.52
C ARG A 14 7.29 -23.14 5.81
N SER A 15 8.19 -22.67 4.96
CA SER A 15 9.64 -22.93 5.10
C SER A 15 10.34 -22.00 6.09
N HIS A 16 9.72 -20.87 6.45
CA HIS A 16 10.26 -19.94 7.45
C HIS A 16 9.57 -20.10 8.81
N PRO A 17 10.24 -19.70 9.91
CA PRO A 17 9.62 -19.66 11.22
C PRO A 17 8.36 -18.78 11.22
N GLU A 18 7.36 -19.19 12.00
CA GLU A 18 6.10 -18.45 12.12
C GLU A 18 6.35 -17.01 12.58
N GLY A 19 5.63 -16.07 11.98
CA GLY A 19 5.72 -14.65 12.35
C GLY A 19 7.01 -13.95 11.90
N THR A 20 7.75 -14.49 10.94
CA THR A 20 9.01 -13.86 10.44
C THR A 20 8.92 -13.31 9.01
N VAL A 21 7.84 -13.62 8.29
CA VAL A 21 7.64 -13.18 6.90
C VAL A 21 6.53 -12.15 6.85
N THR A 22 6.85 -10.97 6.33
CA THR A 22 5.89 -9.89 6.04
C THR A 22 5.55 -9.89 4.56
N LEU A 23 4.26 -9.86 4.22
CA LEU A 23 3.80 -9.77 2.84
C LEU A 23 3.58 -8.30 2.47
N CYS A 24 4.09 -7.88 1.32
CA CYS A 24 4.09 -6.48 0.88
C CYS A 24 3.36 -6.32 -0.47
N PRO A 25 2.04 -6.57 -0.56
CA PRO A 25 1.32 -6.45 -1.83
C PRO A 25 1.18 -4.98 -2.25
N LEU A 26 1.62 -4.70 -3.47
CA LEU A 26 1.60 -3.38 -4.12
C LEU A 26 0.59 -3.33 -5.28
N GLY A 27 -0.24 -4.37 -5.38
CA GLY A 27 -1.21 -4.58 -6.47
C GLY A 27 -2.47 -5.26 -5.93
N PRO A 28 -3.38 -5.70 -6.82
CA PRO A 28 -4.57 -6.44 -6.44
C PRO A 28 -4.25 -7.66 -5.56
N LEU A 29 -5.11 -7.91 -4.57
CA LEU A 29 -4.85 -8.89 -3.50
C LEU A 29 -5.12 -10.34 -3.89
N THR A 30 -5.41 -10.62 -5.18
CA THR A 30 -5.80 -11.92 -5.71
C THR A 30 -4.86 -13.05 -5.29
N ASN A 31 -3.54 -12.86 -5.41
CA ASN A 31 -2.56 -13.89 -5.03
C ASN A 31 -2.57 -14.18 -3.53
N ILE A 32 -2.73 -13.13 -2.71
CA ILE A 32 -2.74 -13.25 -1.24
C ILE A 32 -4.00 -13.98 -0.79
N ALA A 33 -5.17 -13.55 -1.28
CA ALA A 33 -6.45 -14.20 -0.98
C ALA A 33 -6.46 -15.66 -1.45
N THR A 34 -5.97 -15.93 -2.66
CA THR A 34 -5.89 -17.29 -3.20
C THR A 34 -4.98 -18.17 -2.34
N ALA A 35 -3.84 -17.65 -1.87
CA ALA A 35 -2.94 -18.38 -0.97
C ALA A 35 -3.63 -18.71 0.37
N LEU A 36 -4.29 -17.73 0.99
CA LEU A 36 -5.03 -17.90 2.24
C LEU A 36 -6.19 -18.90 2.11
N GLN A 37 -6.87 -18.93 0.96
CA GLN A 37 -7.95 -19.89 0.70
C GLN A 37 -7.43 -21.31 0.44
N ARG A 38 -6.35 -21.45 -0.34
CA ARG A 38 -5.76 -22.76 -0.67
C ARG A 38 -5.03 -23.39 0.51
N ALA A 39 -4.43 -22.58 1.38
CA ALA A 39 -3.68 -23.03 2.54
C ALA A 39 -4.01 -22.16 3.78
N PRO A 40 -5.18 -22.33 4.40
CA PRO A 40 -5.60 -21.51 5.55
C PRO A 40 -4.64 -21.55 6.75
N ASP A 41 -3.83 -22.61 6.87
CA ASP A 41 -2.78 -22.74 7.88
C ASP A 41 -1.72 -21.63 7.82
N ILE A 42 -1.51 -21.01 6.65
CA ILE A 42 -0.48 -19.98 6.50
C ILE A 42 -0.86 -18.66 7.18
N ALA A 43 -2.14 -18.42 7.46
CA ALA A 43 -2.59 -17.17 8.06
C ALA A 43 -1.88 -16.88 9.39
N GLY A 44 -1.79 -17.89 10.27
CA GLY A 44 -1.08 -17.78 11.55
C GLY A 44 0.44 -17.72 11.43
N ARG A 45 1.00 -17.94 10.24
CA ARG A 45 2.45 -17.89 9.98
C ARG A 45 2.93 -16.53 9.48
N ILE A 46 2.03 -15.72 8.94
CA ILE A 46 2.35 -14.38 8.43
C ILE A 46 2.61 -13.45 9.61
N GLN A 47 3.71 -12.70 9.56
CA GLN A 47 4.02 -11.69 10.57
C GLN A 47 3.01 -10.53 10.51
N GLU A 48 2.87 -9.95 9.33
CA GLU A 48 1.98 -8.85 9.01
C GLU A 48 1.81 -8.79 7.48
N ILE A 49 0.72 -8.16 7.02
CA ILE A 49 0.56 -7.75 5.62
C ILE A 49 0.56 -6.22 5.59
N VAL A 50 1.53 -5.64 4.89
CA VAL A 50 1.64 -4.20 4.67
C VAL A 50 1.29 -3.92 3.21
N LEU A 51 0.09 -3.40 2.97
CA LEU A 51 -0.47 -3.27 1.63
C LEU A 51 -0.62 -1.81 1.19
N MET A 52 -0.44 -1.55 -0.09
CA MET A 52 -0.88 -0.30 -0.73
C MET A 52 -2.27 -0.52 -1.32
N GLY A 53 -3.24 0.26 -0.85
CA GLY A 53 -4.59 0.22 -1.39
C GLY A 53 -5.63 0.81 -0.45
N GLY A 54 -6.79 1.11 -1.02
CA GLY A 54 -7.93 1.69 -0.32
C GLY A 54 -7.88 3.21 -0.19
N ALA A 55 -9.00 3.78 0.22
CA ALA A 55 -9.18 5.20 0.50
C ALA A 55 -10.39 5.44 1.40
N TYR A 56 -10.33 6.47 2.25
CA TYR A 56 -11.48 6.90 3.06
C TYR A 56 -11.79 8.40 2.90
N PHE A 57 -10.89 9.28 3.32
CA PHE A 57 -11.02 10.74 3.21
C PHE A 57 -10.69 11.26 1.81
N GLU A 58 -9.70 10.66 1.15
CA GLU A 58 -9.27 11.04 -0.21
C GLU A 58 -10.21 10.55 -1.31
N VAL A 59 -11.12 9.63 -0.96
CA VAL A 59 -12.00 8.91 -1.90
C VAL A 59 -11.23 8.17 -3.01
N GLY A 60 -11.93 7.60 -4.00
CA GLY A 60 -11.31 6.71 -4.98
C GLY A 60 -10.54 7.41 -6.11
N ASN A 61 -9.63 6.68 -6.75
CA ASN A 61 -8.85 7.16 -7.91
C ASN A 61 -9.21 6.48 -9.25
N ILE A 62 -9.94 5.35 -9.20
CA ILE A 62 -10.46 4.63 -10.37
C ILE A 62 -11.98 4.78 -10.51
N THR A 63 -12.69 4.79 -9.38
CA THR A 63 -14.09 5.22 -9.28
C THR A 63 -14.19 6.30 -8.21
N PRO A 64 -15.32 7.03 -8.09
CA PRO A 64 -15.48 8.00 -7.01
C PRO A 64 -15.32 7.40 -5.60
N ALA A 65 -15.53 6.09 -5.42
CA ALA A 65 -15.55 5.45 -4.10
C ALA A 65 -14.37 4.49 -3.84
N ALA A 66 -13.69 4.02 -4.90
CA ALA A 66 -12.72 2.94 -4.79
C ALA A 66 -11.33 3.31 -5.32
N GLU A 67 -10.32 2.83 -4.60
CA GLU A 67 -8.93 2.83 -5.04
C GLU A 67 -8.69 1.61 -5.95
N PHE A 68 -7.82 1.78 -6.94
CA PHE A 68 -7.53 0.80 -7.99
C PHE A 68 -7.26 -0.63 -7.51
N ASN A 69 -6.30 -0.86 -6.61
CA ASN A 69 -5.91 -2.21 -6.18
C ASN A 69 -7.06 -2.95 -5.51
N ILE A 70 -7.85 -2.26 -4.68
CA ILE A 70 -9.04 -2.85 -4.04
C ILE A 70 -10.18 -3.05 -5.05
N TYR A 71 -10.37 -2.11 -5.98
CA TYR A 71 -11.42 -2.19 -7.00
C TYR A 71 -11.22 -3.33 -8.01
N VAL A 72 -9.97 -3.65 -8.36
CA VAL A 72 -9.67 -4.70 -9.34
C VAL A 72 -10.09 -6.08 -8.84
N ASP A 73 -9.96 -6.35 -7.53
CA ASP A 73 -10.41 -7.61 -6.93
C ASP A 73 -10.94 -7.39 -5.50
N PRO A 74 -12.17 -6.85 -5.36
CA PRO A 74 -12.73 -6.50 -4.07
C PRO A 74 -13.07 -7.75 -3.25
N GLN A 75 -13.34 -8.88 -3.90
CA GLN A 75 -13.56 -10.15 -3.22
C GLN A 75 -12.27 -10.67 -2.57
N ALA A 76 -11.13 -10.61 -3.28
CA ALA A 76 -9.84 -10.93 -2.69
C ALA A 76 -9.49 -9.98 -1.54
N ALA A 77 -9.78 -8.69 -1.69
CA ALA A 77 -9.59 -7.74 -0.60
C ALA A 77 -10.45 -8.08 0.63
N ASP A 78 -11.74 -8.42 0.47
CA ASP A 78 -12.59 -8.85 1.61
C ASP A 78 -11.99 -10.05 2.35
N ILE A 79 -11.49 -11.05 1.61
CA ILE A 79 -10.83 -12.23 2.19
C ILE A 79 -9.61 -11.84 3.03
N VAL A 80 -8.74 -10.97 2.50
CA VAL A 80 -7.54 -10.51 3.21
C VAL A 80 -7.92 -9.71 4.46
N PHE A 81 -8.86 -8.78 4.36
CA PHE A 81 -9.30 -7.94 5.49
C PHE A 81 -10.03 -8.75 6.59
N ARG A 82 -10.54 -9.94 6.26
CA ARG A 82 -11.19 -10.85 7.21
C ARG A 82 -10.28 -11.98 7.70
N SER A 83 -9.04 -12.05 7.22
CA SER A 83 -8.13 -13.17 7.48
C SER A 83 -7.68 -13.30 8.94
N GLY A 84 -7.77 -12.21 9.71
CA GLY A 84 -7.26 -12.14 11.08
C GLY A 84 -5.74 -11.94 11.17
N VAL A 85 -5.04 -11.86 10.04
CA VAL A 85 -3.62 -11.48 9.97
C VAL A 85 -3.47 -10.01 10.35
N PRO A 86 -2.42 -9.57 11.08
CA PRO A 86 -2.16 -8.16 11.28
C PRO A 86 -2.04 -7.41 9.95
N LEU A 87 -2.76 -6.29 9.81
CA LEU A 87 -2.79 -5.50 8.58
C LEU A 87 -2.32 -4.07 8.83
N VAL A 88 -1.47 -3.59 7.93
CA VAL A 88 -1.16 -2.17 7.77
C VAL A 88 -1.57 -1.76 6.36
N VAL A 89 -2.40 -0.73 6.29
CA VAL A 89 -2.97 -0.23 5.05
C VAL A 89 -2.35 1.14 4.75
N MET A 90 -1.74 1.26 3.57
CA MET A 90 -1.25 2.49 2.97
C MET A 90 -2.26 2.99 1.93
N PRO A 91 -3.34 3.66 2.36
CA PRO A 91 -4.38 4.15 1.45
C PRO A 91 -3.96 5.40 0.69
N LEU A 92 -4.84 5.88 -0.18
CA LEU A 92 -4.70 7.20 -0.82
C LEU A 92 -4.56 8.32 0.22
N ASP A 93 -5.23 8.22 1.37
CA ASP A 93 -5.19 9.16 2.50
C ASP A 93 -3.79 9.53 2.99
N VAL A 94 -2.84 8.61 2.85
CA VAL A 94 -1.44 8.83 3.21
C VAL A 94 -0.55 8.99 1.98
N THR A 95 -0.79 8.21 0.92
CA THR A 95 0.09 8.20 -0.25
C THR A 95 -0.04 9.48 -1.09
N HIS A 96 -1.20 10.14 -1.11
CA HIS A 96 -1.37 11.46 -1.73
C HIS A 96 -0.57 12.58 -1.06
N LYS A 97 0.00 12.34 0.13
CA LYS A 97 0.87 13.28 0.83
C LYS A 97 2.35 13.07 0.49
N ALA A 98 2.70 11.94 -0.14
CA ALA A 98 4.06 11.61 -0.58
C ALA A 98 4.34 12.14 -2.00
N LEU A 99 4.19 13.45 -2.19
CA LEU A 99 4.31 14.09 -3.51
C LEU A 99 5.75 14.29 -3.94
N VAL A 100 6.11 13.81 -5.13
CA VAL A 100 7.38 14.13 -5.80
C VAL A 100 7.29 15.54 -6.37
N THR A 101 7.73 16.52 -5.59
CA THR A 101 7.87 17.90 -6.06
C THR A 101 9.12 18.03 -6.92
N LYS A 102 9.19 19.08 -7.74
CA LYS A 102 10.40 19.36 -8.55
C LYS A 102 11.71 19.34 -7.73
N PRO A 103 11.80 20.01 -6.56
CA PRO A 103 13.01 19.94 -5.73
C PRO A 103 13.37 18.52 -5.28
N ARG A 104 12.37 17.69 -4.95
CA ARG A 104 12.58 16.28 -4.56
C ARG A 104 13.09 15.45 -5.73
N ASN A 105 12.54 15.67 -6.93
CA ASN A 105 13.01 15.00 -8.12
C ASN A 105 14.43 15.43 -8.52
N ASP A 106 14.71 16.74 -8.47
CA ASP A 106 16.05 17.27 -8.74
C ASP A 106 17.09 16.69 -7.75
N ALA A 107 16.71 16.44 -6.49
CA ALA A 107 17.56 15.76 -5.51
C ALA A 107 17.90 14.32 -5.92
N PHE A 108 16.95 13.56 -6.50
CA PHE A 108 17.23 12.23 -7.05
C PHE A 108 18.23 12.28 -8.20
N ARG A 109 18.11 13.26 -9.11
CA ARG A 109 19.08 13.46 -10.20
C ARG A 109 20.46 13.85 -9.68
N ALA A 110 20.50 14.71 -8.66
CA ALA A 110 21.74 15.21 -8.08
C ALA A 110 22.59 14.12 -7.40
N LEU A 111 22.03 12.94 -7.12
CA LEU A 111 22.78 11.78 -6.64
C LEU A 111 23.90 11.35 -7.60
N GLY A 112 23.77 11.64 -8.90
CA GLY A 112 24.77 11.28 -9.90
C GLY A 112 24.91 9.78 -10.14
N THR A 113 24.00 8.96 -9.61
CA THR A 113 23.97 7.51 -9.84
C THR A 113 23.02 7.15 -10.99
N ARG A 114 23.25 5.97 -11.60
CA ARG A 114 22.36 5.44 -12.63
C ARG A 114 20.95 5.23 -12.09
N VAL A 115 20.83 4.77 -10.84
CA VAL A 115 19.54 4.54 -10.19
C VAL A 115 18.84 5.86 -9.87
N GLY A 116 19.55 6.86 -9.33
CA GLY A 116 18.98 8.20 -9.09
C GLY A 116 18.44 8.84 -10.37
N THR A 117 19.19 8.73 -11.47
CA THR A 117 18.74 9.19 -12.81
C THR A 117 17.49 8.46 -13.27
N ALA A 118 17.45 7.13 -13.16
CA ALA A 118 16.32 6.32 -13.59
C ALA A 118 15.05 6.63 -12.78
N VAL A 119 15.18 6.74 -11.45
CA VAL A 119 14.05 7.13 -10.56
C VAL A 119 13.53 8.50 -10.95
N ALA A 120 14.42 9.47 -11.15
CA ALA A 120 14.02 10.81 -11.51
C ALA A 120 13.20 10.84 -12.81
N GLN A 121 13.70 10.15 -13.84
CA GLN A 121 13.03 10.02 -15.14
C GLN A 121 11.65 9.36 -15.04
N MET A 122 11.52 8.30 -14.23
CA MET A 122 10.23 7.66 -13.98
C MET A 122 9.27 8.67 -13.32
N THR A 123 9.72 9.40 -12.30
CA THR A 123 8.86 10.35 -11.59
C THR A 123 8.48 11.59 -12.40
N ASP A 124 9.35 12.07 -13.30
CA ASP A 124 9.02 13.14 -14.25
C ASP A 124 7.88 12.75 -15.19
N PHE A 125 7.85 11.49 -15.63
CA PHE A 125 6.82 11.00 -16.53
C PHE A 125 5.45 10.99 -15.83
N PHE A 126 5.39 10.49 -14.59
CA PHE A 126 4.16 10.46 -13.79
C PHE A 126 3.65 11.86 -13.45
N GLU A 127 4.53 12.82 -13.13
CA GLU A 127 4.14 14.20 -12.83
C GLU A 127 3.28 14.85 -13.93
N ARG A 128 3.55 14.53 -15.20
CA ARG A 128 2.84 15.11 -16.34
C ARG A 128 1.37 14.69 -16.41
N PHE A 129 1.07 13.45 -16.05
CA PHE A 129 -0.31 12.93 -16.11
C PHE A 129 -1.13 13.34 -14.89
N ASP A 130 -0.49 13.42 -13.72
CA ASP A 130 -1.20 13.67 -12.47
C ASP A 130 -1.42 15.17 -12.17
N LYS A 131 -0.55 16.06 -12.65
CA LYS A 131 -0.77 17.51 -12.50
C LYS A 131 -2.07 17.99 -13.14
N GLU A 132 -2.39 17.48 -14.32
CA GLU A 132 -3.63 17.84 -15.02
C GLU A 132 -4.86 17.22 -14.35
N LYS A 133 -4.74 16.02 -13.76
CA LYS A 133 -5.84 15.30 -13.12
C LYS A 133 -6.14 15.79 -11.70
N TYR A 134 -5.12 16.06 -10.88
CA TYR A 134 -5.26 16.34 -9.46
C TYR A 134 -4.88 17.76 -9.04
N GLY A 135 -4.29 18.57 -9.93
CA GLY A 135 -3.87 19.94 -9.61
C GLY A 135 -2.79 20.03 -8.52
N SER A 136 -2.09 18.93 -8.24
CA SER A 136 -1.12 18.82 -7.15
C SER A 136 0.26 19.38 -7.54
N ASN A 137 1.08 19.71 -6.53
CA ASN A 137 2.45 20.21 -6.72
C ASN A 137 3.46 19.12 -7.13
N GLY A 138 3.00 17.90 -7.45
CA GLY A 138 3.80 16.73 -7.81
C GLY A 138 2.97 15.46 -7.94
N ALA A 139 3.55 14.38 -8.47
CA ALA A 139 2.91 13.06 -8.50
C ALA A 139 3.07 12.32 -7.16
N PRO A 140 2.05 11.63 -6.65
CA PRO A 140 2.18 10.81 -5.44
C PRO A 140 3.05 9.56 -5.67
N LEU A 141 3.86 9.21 -4.67
CA LEU A 141 4.48 7.89 -4.58
C LEU A 141 3.62 7.00 -3.69
N HIS A 142 2.88 6.08 -4.31
CA HIS A 142 2.02 5.13 -3.60
C HIS A 142 2.81 3.98 -2.97
N ASP A 143 3.24 3.05 -3.81
CA ASP A 143 3.87 1.79 -3.41
C ASP A 143 5.13 1.97 -2.55
N PRO A 144 6.00 2.98 -2.79
CA PRO A 144 7.17 3.19 -1.94
C PRO A 144 6.82 3.49 -0.47
N CYS A 145 5.60 3.91 -0.14
CA CYS A 145 5.17 4.07 1.25
C CYS A 145 5.18 2.75 2.03
N VAL A 146 4.86 1.61 1.38
CA VAL A 146 4.93 0.28 2.01
C VAL A 146 6.37 -0.04 2.43
N THR A 147 7.31 0.09 1.50
CA THR A 147 8.73 -0.17 1.78
C THR A 147 9.30 0.81 2.81
N ALA A 148 8.92 2.09 2.74
CA ALA A 148 9.37 3.08 3.72
C ALA A 148 8.86 2.76 5.13
N TYR A 149 7.61 2.32 5.28
CA TYR A 149 7.05 1.91 6.57
C TYR A 149 7.81 0.73 7.17
N LEU A 150 8.19 -0.27 6.36
CA LEU A 150 8.96 -1.42 6.84
C LEU A 150 10.35 -1.05 7.35
N ILE A 151 10.93 0.06 6.85
CA ILE A 151 12.27 0.51 7.24
C ILE A 151 12.20 1.52 8.39
N ARG A 152 11.24 2.45 8.34
CA ARG A 152 11.03 3.53 9.31
C ARG A 152 9.53 3.77 9.54
N PRO A 153 8.85 2.95 10.35
CA PRO A 153 7.41 3.07 10.58
C PRO A 153 7.03 4.39 11.28
N GLU A 154 7.96 5.00 12.02
CA GLU A 154 7.77 6.28 12.72
C GLU A 154 7.51 7.47 11.79
N LEU A 155 7.79 7.34 10.49
CA LEU A 155 7.43 8.33 9.47
C LEU A 155 5.91 8.39 9.24
N PHE A 156 5.15 7.41 9.72
CA PHE A 156 3.73 7.27 9.44
C PHE A 156 2.91 7.37 10.72
N THR A 157 1.71 7.93 10.59
CA THR A 157 0.71 7.95 11.65
C THR A 157 -0.62 7.45 11.11
N GLY A 158 -1.32 6.68 11.93
CA GLY A 158 -2.55 6.02 11.55
C GLY A 158 -3.42 5.71 12.74
N ARG A 159 -4.49 4.96 12.48
CA ARG A 159 -5.41 4.51 13.52
C ARG A 159 -5.74 3.03 13.32
N HIS A 160 -5.67 2.27 14.41
CA HIS A 160 -6.17 0.90 14.42
C HIS A 160 -7.70 0.92 14.51
N ILE A 161 -8.36 0.53 13.42
CA ILE A 161 -9.82 0.60 13.21
C ILE A 161 -10.34 -0.64 12.50
N ASN A 162 -11.66 -0.77 12.46
CA ASN A 162 -12.30 -1.75 11.59
C ASN A 162 -12.35 -1.20 10.15
N VAL A 163 -12.03 -2.06 9.19
CA VAL A 163 -12.18 -1.81 7.76
C VAL A 163 -12.86 -3.02 7.12
N THR A 164 -13.94 -2.76 6.37
CA THR A 164 -14.62 -3.79 5.56
C THR A 164 -14.60 -3.39 4.09
N ILE A 165 -14.61 -4.37 3.19
CA ILE A 165 -14.61 -4.11 1.75
C ILE A 165 -16.03 -4.26 1.21
N GLU A 166 -16.50 -3.25 0.47
CA GLU A 166 -17.76 -3.35 -0.25
C GLU A 166 -17.58 -4.18 -1.53
N THR A 167 -18.38 -5.23 -1.70
CA THR A 167 -18.22 -6.24 -2.76
C THR A 167 -19.45 -6.39 -3.66
N THR A 168 -20.51 -5.60 -3.44
CA THR A 168 -21.83 -5.80 -4.05
C THR A 168 -22.46 -4.53 -4.61
N SER A 169 -22.33 -3.40 -3.91
CA SER A 169 -22.98 -2.14 -4.28
C SER A 169 -22.51 -1.62 -5.63
N GLU A 170 -23.45 -1.30 -6.53
CA GLU A 170 -23.15 -0.71 -7.85
C GLU A 170 -22.37 0.60 -7.74
N LEU A 171 -22.65 1.41 -6.72
CA LEU A 171 -22.05 2.74 -6.55
C LEU A 171 -20.70 2.71 -5.82
N THR A 172 -20.49 1.69 -4.97
CA THR A 172 -19.37 1.69 -4.01
C THR A 172 -18.57 0.39 -4.01
N LEU A 173 -18.70 -0.43 -5.05
CA LEU A 173 -17.87 -1.63 -5.24
C LEU A 173 -16.37 -1.28 -5.09
N GLY A 174 -15.67 -2.02 -4.24
CA GLY A 174 -14.24 -1.81 -3.96
C GLY A 174 -13.94 -0.70 -2.94
N MET A 175 -14.96 -0.09 -2.33
CA MET A 175 -14.73 0.85 -1.24
C MET A 175 -14.16 0.15 -0.01
N THR A 176 -13.08 0.71 0.55
CA THR A 176 -12.66 0.43 1.93
C THR A 176 -13.53 1.22 2.89
N VAL A 177 -14.53 0.56 3.47
CA VAL A 177 -15.42 1.16 4.48
C VAL A 177 -14.68 1.18 5.82
N ALA A 178 -13.93 2.26 6.05
CA ALA A 178 -13.14 2.47 7.25
C ALA A 178 -13.99 3.09 8.37
N ASP A 179 -14.12 2.40 9.50
CA ASP A 179 -14.81 2.91 10.69
C ASP A 179 -13.89 3.84 11.50
N TRP A 180 -13.45 4.93 10.86
CA TRP A 180 -12.47 5.86 11.42
C TRP A 180 -12.91 6.40 12.79
N TRP A 181 -14.20 6.68 12.92
CA TRP A 181 -14.82 7.26 14.12
C TRP A 181 -15.34 6.22 15.11
N ARG A 182 -15.17 4.92 14.84
CA ARG A 182 -15.60 3.81 15.70
C ARG A 182 -17.09 3.88 16.04
N VAL A 183 -17.91 4.19 15.04
CA VAL A 183 -19.36 4.28 15.18
C VAL A 183 -20.03 2.91 15.12
N THR A 184 -19.32 1.87 14.66
CA THR A 184 -19.78 0.48 14.70
C THR A 184 -19.23 -0.25 15.94
N GLN A 185 -19.80 -1.43 16.23
CA GLN A 185 -19.28 -2.34 17.26
C GLN A 185 -18.32 -3.40 16.68
N ARG A 186 -17.83 -3.21 15.45
CA ARG A 186 -16.96 -4.20 14.80
C ARG A 186 -15.55 -4.14 15.40
N PRO A 187 -14.89 -5.29 15.60
CA PRO A 187 -13.51 -5.31 16.08
C PRO A 187 -12.58 -4.68 15.06
N ALA A 188 -11.58 -3.92 15.53
CA ALA A 188 -10.53 -3.38 14.67
C ALA A 188 -9.70 -4.52 14.06
N ASN A 189 -9.36 -4.39 12.78
CA ASN A 189 -8.64 -5.41 12.01
C ASN A 189 -7.47 -4.85 11.20
N ALA A 190 -7.30 -3.53 11.14
CA ALA A 190 -6.25 -2.90 10.36
C ALA A 190 -5.73 -1.61 10.98
N MET A 191 -4.43 -1.38 10.88
CA MET A 191 -3.80 -0.09 11.06
C MET A 191 -3.95 0.70 9.76
N PHE A 192 -4.89 1.65 9.73
CA PHE A 192 -5.17 2.46 8.55
C PHE A 192 -4.39 3.78 8.64
N MET A 193 -3.43 3.98 7.72
CA MET A 193 -2.56 5.15 7.75
C MET A 193 -3.26 6.40 7.24
N GLY A 194 -2.98 7.55 7.86
CA GLY A 194 -3.57 8.83 7.50
C GLY A 194 -2.58 9.99 7.50
N GLY A 195 -1.37 9.84 8.03
CA GLY A 195 -0.35 10.88 8.05
C GLY A 195 1.03 10.35 7.70
N ILE A 196 1.87 11.21 7.14
CA ILE A 196 3.25 10.93 6.77
C ILE A 196 4.13 12.15 7.03
N ASP A 197 5.33 11.93 7.58
CA ASP A 197 6.45 12.87 7.48
C ASP A 197 7.05 12.75 6.08
N ALA A 198 6.58 13.61 5.18
CA ALA A 198 6.99 13.58 3.79
C ALA A 198 8.48 13.93 3.63
N ASP A 199 9.03 14.84 4.42
CA ASP A 199 10.45 15.21 4.29
C ASP A 199 11.36 14.09 4.79
N GLY A 200 11.01 13.46 5.91
CA GLY A 200 11.68 12.24 6.39
C GLY A 200 11.59 11.09 5.40
N PHE A 201 10.44 10.89 4.76
CA PHE A 201 10.24 9.89 3.70
C PHE A 201 11.15 10.14 2.49
N PHE A 202 11.17 11.35 1.93
CA PHE A 202 12.04 11.66 0.79
C PHE A 202 13.52 11.66 1.16
N GLY A 203 13.87 12.05 2.39
CA GLY A 203 15.20 11.88 2.95
C GLY A 203 15.63 10.40 2.97
N LEU A 204 14.75 9.50 3.43
CA LEU A 204 14.99 8.06 3.39
C LEU A 204 15.19 7.56 1.95
N LEU A 205 14.33 7.95 1.01
CA LEU A 205 14.45 7.52 -0.38
C LEU A 205 15.81 7.94 -0.96
N THR A 206 16.18 9.22 -0.85
CA THR A 206 17.46 9.73 -1.33
C THR A 206 18.65 8.99 -0.69
N GLU A 207 18.60 8.75 0.62
CA GLU A 207 19.63 8.00 1.35
C GLU A 207 19.82 6.57 0.82
N ARG A 208 18.72 5.87 0.49
CA ARG A 208 18.77 4.48 0.00
C ARG A 208 19.19 4.41 -1.46
N LEU A 209 18.70 5.33 -2.30
CA LEU A 209 19.06 5.41 -3.71
C LEU A 209 20.54 5.78 -3.91
N ALA A 210 21.13 6.57 -3.02
CA ALA A 210 22.55 6.91 -3.07
C ALA A 210 23.50 5.71 -2.89
N ARG A 211 22.99 4.58 -2.39
CA ARG A 211 23.78 3.35 -2.14
C ARG A 211 23.73 2.37 -3.32
N LEU A 212 22.97 2.67 -4.38
CA LEU A 212 22.74 1.83 -5.56
C LEU A 212 23.28 2.51 -6.83
#